data_AF-A0A1F9P5T5-F1
#
_entry.id   AF-A0A1F9P5T5-F1
#
_cell.length_a   1.000
_cell.length_b   1.000
_cell.length_c   1.000
_cell.angle_alpha   90.00
_cell.angle_beta   90.00
_cell.angle_gamma   90.00
#
_symmetry.space_group_name_H-M   'P 1'
#
loop_
_entity.id
_entity.type
_entity.pdbx_description
1 polymer ?
#
loop_
_entity_poly.entity_id
_entity_poly.type
_entity_poly.pdbx_seq_one_letter_code
_entity_poly.pdbx_strand_id
1 'polypeptide(L)'
;MADKPGRSLGRLLLPLLLLFCLSHLSWGAGDAVEVRRLGLSKVAEDTLLTVVLDRAAAPRVSSREVSGKPQLVVDFPGARAGRLPSHLEGDEALVKQVVTESASPGGGVRIILDLYPEKPYTYWQKSRPGTRGQTLFILGLKSDPKALPVQARIVPPSEPAPAPTPPPSGKLRENETVPEPSPPREDEGGYQEPKGSVAPGSFAELRRLIPKAARLLQGLEADGWVVSESNRYDRPGRRFSRDFILTNSKYPELVVKIANLPANVPNTPNIDIIMLSTENLTGETATEYRGLRQWSFAKIKEKYEDIGDFFDDALKPLRVKLREQTKSVALRDAAVFQNFLKLACPDNPQVADQVMNHVRAKVSPRFEGVQFTVSENPLTILNLVDFLYVKVYYLETPSGGGQ
;
A
#
# COMPACT_ATOMS: atom_id res chain seq x y z
N MET A 1 -71.89 -47.16 35.30
CA MET A 1 -70.63 -47.64 34.68
C MET A 1 -69.65 -46.49 34.68
N ALA A 2 -68.45 -46.77 35.17
CA ALA A 2 -67.48 -45.81 35.71
C ALA A 2 -66.51 -45.25 34.66
N ASP A 3 -65.73 -44.26 35.12
CA ASP A 3 -64.53 -43.62 34.53
C ASP A 3 -64.80 -42.62 33.39
N LYS A 4 -64.27 -41.38 33.35
CA LYS A 4 -63.21 -40.69 34.12
C LYS A 4 -63.28 -39.17 33.80
N PRO A 5 -62.43 -38.28 34.37
CA PRO A 5 -62.83 -36.96 34.87
C PRO A 5 -62.11 -35.80 34.15
N GLY A 6 -62.25 -34.57 34.67
CA GLY A 6 -61.10 -33.66 34.69
C GLY A 6 -61.34 -32.20 34.29
N ARG A 7 -61.81 -31.42 35.25
CA ARG A 7 -61.68 -29.96 35.42
C ARG A 7 -60.54 -29.29 34.62
N SER A 8 -60.90 -28.37 33.74
CA SER A 8 -60.01 -27.31 33.23
C SER A 8 -60.12 -26.08 34.13
N LEU A 9 -59.20 -25.96 35.08
CA LEU A 9 -58.89 -24.69 35.76
C LEU A 9 -57.39 -24.68 36.01
N GLY A 10 -56.68 -24.42 34.92
CA GLY A 10 -55.23 -24.29 34.88
C GLY A 10 -54.86 -23.17 33.91
N ARG A 11 -54.80 -21.93 34.44
CA ARG A 11 -53.78 -20.93 34.11
C ARG A 11 -53.76 -20.52 32.62
N LEU A 12 -54.38 -19.42 32.18
CA LEU A 12 -53.94 -18.03 32.43
C LEU A 12 -52.41 -17.82 32.45
N LEU A 13 -51.64 -18.66 31.74
CA LEU A 13 -50.19 -18.54 31.50
C LEU A 13 -49.78 -18.95 30.07
N LEU A 14 -50.71 -18.97 29.11
CA LEU A 14 -50.40 -19.31 27.71
C LEU A 14 -50.33 -18.14 26.72
N PRO A 15 -50.93 -16.94 26.91
CA PRO A 15 -50.78 -15.87 25.92
C PRO A 15 -49.51 -15.03 26.13
N LEU A 16 -48.84 -15.12 27.29
CA LEU A 16 -47.62 -14.33 27.57
C LEU A 16 -46.32 -14.98 27.05
N LEU A 17 -46.35 -16.26 26.69
CA LEU A 17 -45.18 -17.00 26.17
C LEU A 17 -45.12 -17.06 24.63
N LEU A 18 -46.18 -16.59 23.95
CA LEU A 18 -46.25 -16.50 22.48
C LEU A 18 -46.00 -15.08 21.95
N LEU A 19 -45.91 -14.07 22.83
CA LEU A 19 -45.52 -12.69 22.50
C LEU A 19 -44.01 -12.44 22.63
N PHE A 20 -43.22 -13.44 23.02
CA PHE A 20 -41.75 -13.37 23.09
C PHE A 20 -41.01 -14.10 21.96
N CYS A 21 -41.74 -14.70 21.01
CA CYS A 21 -41.14 -15.39 19.85
C CYS A 21 -41.30 -14.64 18.51
N LEU A 22 -41.80 -13.39 18.53
CA LEU A 22 -41.98 -12.57 17.31
C LEU A 22 -41.06 -11.33 17.27
N SER A 23 -40.08 -11.22 18.16
CA SER A 23 -39.17 -10.06 18.24
C SER A 23 -37.74 -10.32 17.73
N HIS A 24 -37.52 -11.31 16.86
CA HIS A 24 -36.24 -11.49 16.15
C HIS A 24 -36.42 -11.86 14.68
N LEU A 25 -37.02 -10.97 13.91
CA LEU A 25 -36.81 -10.90 12.45
C LEU A 25 -36.40 -9.47 12.09
N SER A 26 -35.38 -8.96 12.77
CA SER A 26 -34.55 -7.87 12.26
C SER A 26 -33.57 -8.44 11.23
N TRP A 27 -33.67 -7.93 9.99
CA TRP A 27 -32.62 -7.88 8.97
C TRP A 27 -31.68 -9.10 8.77
N GLY A 28 -31.97 -9.90 7.74
CA GLY A 28 -30.99 -10.79 7.11
C GLY A 28 -30.06 -10.04 6.14
N ALA A 29 -29.14 -9.24 6.67
CA ALA A 29 -28.00 -8.68 5.93
C ALA A 29 -26.74 -9.51 6.19
N GLY A 30 -26.74 -10.77 5.76
CA GLY A 30 -25.55 -11.63 5.72
C GLY A 30 -25.76 -12.59 4.55
N ASP A 31 -24.99 -12.51 3.46
CA ASP A 31 -23.65 -13.10 3.43
C ASP A 31 -22.77 -12.53 2.29
N ALA A 32 -23.11 -11.33 1.78
CA ALA A 32 -22.36 -10.71 0.69
C ALA A 32 -20.98 -10.24 1.15
N VAL A 33 -19.93 -10.60 0.40
CA VAL A 33 -18.56 -10.10 0.62
C VAL A 33 -18.59 -8.57 0.58
N GLU A 34 -17.96 -7.93 1.54
CA GLU A 34 -17.87 -6.49 1.61
C GLU A 34 -16.50 -6.02 1.11
N VAL A 35 -16.52 -5.16 0.08
CA VAL A 35 -15.35 -4.37 -0.27
C VAL A 35 -15.25 -3.22 0.72
N ARG A 36 -14.43 -3.41 1.75
CA ARG A 36 -14.30 -2.48 2.86
C ARG A 36 -13.46 -1.26 2.52
N ARG A 37 -12.40 -1.46 1.71
CA ARG A 37 -11.42 -0.40 1.38
C ARG A 37 -10.85 -0.55 -0.01
N LEU A 38 -10.45 0.60 -0.53
CA LEU A 38 -9.72 0.77 -1.77
C LEU A 38 -8.57 1.74 -1.53
N GLY A 39 -7.41 1.48 -2.11
CA GLY A 39 -6.30 2.43 -2.14
C GLY A 39 -5.46 2.24 -3.39
N LEU A 40 -4.90 3.35 -3.87
CA LEU A 40 -3.93 3.37 -4.95
C LEU A 40 -2.61 3.91 -4.39
N SER A 41 -1.53 3.18 -4.61
CA SER A 41 -0.19 3.54 -4.14
C SER A 41 0.83 3.37 -5.24
N LYS A 42 1.77 4.31 -5.37
CA LYS A 42 2.97 4.12 -6.19
C LYS A 42 4.08 3.53 -5.33
N VAL A 43 4.59 2.36 -5.71
CA VAL A 43 5.69 1.69 -5.01
C VAL A 43 6.80 1.45 -6.03
N ALA A 44 7.87 2.25 -5.93
CA ALA A 44 8.91 2.31 -6.95
C ALA A 44 8.33 2.62 -8.34
N GLU A 45 8.45 1.69 -9.29
CA GLU A 45 7.95 1.81 -10.67
C GLU A 45 6.56 1.18 -10.87
N ASP A 46 6.00 0.56 -9.82
CA ASP A 46 4.72 -0.14 -9.90
C ASP A 46 3.59 0.70 -9.29
N THR A 47 2.44 0.68 -9.95
CA THR A 47 1.18 1.18 -9.41
C THR A 47 0.44 0.03 -8.75
N LEU A 48 0.13 0.14 -7.47
CA LEU A 48 -0.55 -0.89 -6.70
C LEU A 48 -1.94 -0.42 -6.27
N LEU A 49 -2.97 -1.06 -6.84
CA LEU A 49 -4.32 -1.00 -6.31
C LEU A 49 -4.46 -2.06 -5.22
N THR A 50 -4.83 -1.64 -4.01
CA THR A 50 -5.11 -2.54 -2.90
C THR A 50 -6.57 -2.46 -2.53
N VAL A 51 -7.24 -3.61 -2.55
CA VAL A 51 -8.65 -3.76 -2.18
C VAL A 51 -8.73 -4.66 -0.95
N VAL A 52 -9.39 -4.18 0.11
CA VAL A 52 -9.59 -4.94 1.34
C VAL A 52 -11.01 -5.48 1.37
N LEU A 53 -11.12 -6.80 1.45
CA LEU A 53 -12.38 -7.53 1.54
C LEU A 53 -12.56 -8.04 2.97
N ASP A 54 -13.80 -8.13 3.44
CA ASP A 54 -14.11 -8.73 4.74
C ASP A 54 -13.83 -10.24 4.78
N ARG A 55 -13.89 -10.91 3.63
CA ARG A 55 -13.57 -12.32 3.41
C ARG A 55 -13.11 -12.53 1.96
N ALA A 56 -12.67 -13.74 1.62
CA ALA A 56 -12.20 -14.03 0.26
C ALA A 56 -13.32 -13.86 -0.78
N ALA A 57 -12.99 -13.24 -1.92
CA ALA A 57 -13.82 -13.18 -3.12
C ALA A 57 -12.99 -13.44 -4.36
N ALA A 58 -13.68 -13.76 -5.46
CA ALA A 58 -13.10 -13.93 -6.79
C ALA A 58 -13.35 -12.66 -7.64
N PRO A 59 -12.44 -11.68 -7.64
CA PRO A 59 -12.54 -10.53 -8.52
C PRO A 59 -12.35 -10.91 -9.97
N ARG A 60 -12.98 -10.13 -10.86
CA ARG A 60 -12.80 -10.20 -12.30
C ARG A 60 -12.07 -8.95 -12.76
N VAL A 61 -10.86 -9.11 -13.29
CA VAL A 61 -10.10 -8.01 -13.88
C VAL A 61 -10.22 -8.07 -15.39
N SER A 62 -10.57 -6.94 -16.00
CA SER A 62 -10.72 -6.82 -17.45
C SER A 62 -10.20 -5.48 -17.92
N SER A 63 -9.66 -5.44 -19.14
CA SER A 63 -9.31 -4.18 -19.80
C SER A 63 -10.42 -3.80 -20.76
N ARG A 64 -10.68 -2.50 -20.89
CA ARG A 64 -11.62 -1.95 -21.88
C ARG A 64 -11.14 -0.58 -22.36
N GLU A 65 -11.71 -0.11 -23.46
CA GLU A 65 -11.48 1.23 -23.97
C GLU A 65 -12.82 1.95 -24.06
N VAL A 66 -12.88 3.17 -23.51
CA VAL A 66 -14.10 4.00 -23.52
C VAL A 66 -13.73 5.37 -24.07
N SER A 67 -14.28 5.72 -25.24
CA SER A 67 -14.02 7.01 -25.90
C SER A 67 -12.52 7.30 -26.10
N GLY A 68 -11.74 6.30 -26.54
CA GLY A 68 -10.30 6.45 -26.77
C GLY A 68 -9.44 6.45 -25.50
N LYS A 69 -10.04 6.20 -24.32
CA LYS A 69 -9.32 6.14 -23.05
C LYS A 69 -9.25 4.70 -22.55
N PRO A 70 -8.04 4.15 -22.35
CA PRO A 70 -7.90 2.81 -21.79
C PRO A 70 -8.31 2.82 -20.32
N GLN A 71 -9.02 1.76 -19.92
CA GLN A 71 -9.46 1.53 -18.56
C GLN A 71 -9.12 0.09 -18.14
N LEU A 72 -8.72 -0.07 -16.89
CA LEU A 72 -8.60 -1.37 -16.24
C LEU A 72 -9.68 -1.49 -15.17
N VAL A 73 -10.55 -2.48 -15.30
CA VAL A 73 -11.75 -2.63 -14.47
C VAL A 73 -11.60 -3.86 -13.59
N VAL A 74 -11.85 -3.68 -12.29
CA VAL A 74 -11.92 -4.74 -11.29
C VAL A 74 -13.35 -4.84 -10.79
N ASP A 75 -14.03 -5.92 -11.14
CA ASP A 75 -15.38 -6.21 -10.66
C ASP A 75 -15.31 -7.22 -9.50
N PHE A 76 -16.06 -6.94 -8.43
CA PHE A 76 -16.36 -7.86 -7.34
C PHE A 76 -17.86 -8.19 -7.40
N PRO A 77 -18.25 -9.23 -8.15
CA PRO A 77 -19.66 -9.57 -8.36
C PRO A 77 -20.35 -9.92 -7.05
N GLY A 78 -21.54 -9.38 -6.81
CA GLY A 78 -22.32 -9.63 -5.60
C GLY A 78 -21.70 -9.07 -4.30
N ALA A 79 -20.57 -8.36 -4.39
CA ALA A 79 -19.97 -7.72 -3.24
C ALA A 79 -20.71 -6.42 -2.88
N ARG A 80 -20.85 -6.14 -1.59
CA ARG A 80 -21.37 -4.86 -1.10
C ARG A 80 -20.23 -3.84 -0.96
N ALA A 81 -20.47 -2.61 -1.37
CA ALA A 81 -19.55 -1.51 -1.07
C ALA A 81 -19.66 -1.16 0.41
N GLY A 82 -18.54 -1.15 1.13
CA GLY A 82 -18.42 -0.45 2.40
C GLY A 82 -18.38 1.07 2.17
N ARG A 83 -17.73 1.81 3.07
CA ARG A 83 -17.45 3.25 2.84
C ARG A 83 -16.29 3.41 1.87
N LEU A 84 -16.56 3.18 0.59
CA LEU A 84 -15.60 3.37 -0.50
C LEU A 84 -15.71 4.78 -1.08
N PRO A 85 -14.58 5.40 -1.44
CA PRO A 85 -14.61 6.64 -2.21
C PRO A 85 -15.17 6.37 -3.61
N SER A 86 -16.09 7.22 -4.06
CA SER A 86 -16.60 7.20 -5.44
C SER A 86 -15.50 7.54 -6.45
N HIS A 87 -14.51 8.32 -6.03
CA HIS A 87 -13.36 8.74 -6.82
C HIS A 87 -12.08 8.75 -5.99
N LEU A 88 -10.99 8.28 -6.58
CA LEU A 88 -9.62 8.47 -6.11
C LEU A 88 -8.80 9.10 -7.23
N GLU A 89 -8.00 10.10 -6.88
CA GLU A 89 -6.96 10.60 -7.78
C GLU A 89 -5.97 9.49 -8.14
N GLY A 90 -5.49 9.53 -9.38
CA GLY A 90 -4.50 8.60 -9.89
C GLY A 90 -3.11 8.81 -9.30
N ASP A 91 -2.15 8.04 -9.81
CA ASP A 91 -0.75 8.07 -9.36
C ASP A 91 0.15 8.94 -10.24
N GLU A 92 -0.44 9.62 -11.22
CA GLU A 92 0.22 10.47 -12.25
C GLU A 92 1.23 9.69 -13.12
N ALA A 93 1.40 8.38 -12.89
CA ALA A 93 2.35 7.52 -13.56
C ALA A 93 1.67 6.65 -14.61
N LEU A 94 0.69 5.81 -14.24
CA LEU A 94 -0.07 4.97 -15.17
C LEU A 94 -1.58 5.23 -15.09
N VAL A 95 -2.04 5.60 -13.89
CA VAL A 95 -3.45 5.78 -13.58
C VAL A 95 -3.72 7.27 -13.44
N LYS A 96 -4.70 7.77 -14.18
CA LYS A 96 -5.21 9.13 -14.08
C LYS A 96 -6.16 9.29 -12.90
N GLN A 97 -7.05 8.33 -12.71
CA GLN A 97 -8.01 8.30 -11.61
C GLN A 97 -8.55 6.89 -11.40
N VAL A 98 -9.14 6.64 -10.24
CA VAL A 98 -9.90 5.43 -9.94
C VAL A 98 -11.34 5.83 -9.60
N VAL A 99 -12.30 5.20 -10.24
CA VAL A 99 -13.73 5.42 -10.02
C VAL A 99 -14.32 4.15 -9.42
N THR A 100 -15.12 4.30 -8.36
CA THR A 100 -15.87 3.18 -7.78
C THR A 100 -17.35 3.33 -8.11
N GLU A 101 -17.91 2.29 -8.71
CA GLU A 101 -19.31 2.25 -9.14
C GLU A 101 -19.98 0.97 -8.63
N SER A 102 -21.31 0.96 -8.67
CA SER A 102 -22.05 -0.30 -8.53
C SER A 102 -22.00 -1.07 -9.84
N ALA A 103 -21.54 -2.32 -9.78
CA ALA A 103 -21.45 -3.17 -10.96
C ALA A 103 -22.85 -3.53 -11.47
N SER A 104 -23.14 -3.23 -12.73
CA SER A 104 -24.38 -3.60 -13.42
C SER A 104 -24.09 -4.46 -14.66
N PRO A 105 -24.92 -5.46 -14.99
CA PRO A 105 -26.06 -6.01 -14.23
C PRO A 105 -25.61 -7.03 -13.17
N GLY A 106 -26.39 -7.20 -12.09
CA GLY A 106 -26.15 -8.24 -11.07
C GLY A 106 -25.63 -7.75 -9.72
N GLY A 107 -25.38 -6.43 -9.57
CA GLY A 107 -24.89 -5.85 -8.33
C GLY A 107 -23.44 -6.25 -8.03
N GLY A 108 -22.78 -5.46 -7.20
CA GLY A 108 -21.37 -5.65 -6.90
C GLY A 108 -20.64 -4.32 -6.80
N VAL A 109 -19.35 -4.42 -6.53
CA VAL A 109 -18.45 -3.25 -6.55
C VAL A 109 -17.61 -3.32 -7.81
N ARG A 110 -17.68 -2.26 -8.62
CA ARG A 110 -16.86 -2.05 -9.80
C ARG A 110 -15.84 -0.97 -9.48
N ILE A 111 -14.57 -1.25 -9.74
CA ILE A 111 -13.47 -0.29 -9.58
C ILE A 111 -12.83 -0.10 -10.96
N ILE A 112 -12.83 1.13 -11.47
CA ILE A 112 -12.35 1.48 -12.80
C ILE A 112 -11.10 2.34 -12.64
N LEU A 113 -9.98 1.88 -13.15
CA LEU A 113 -8.75 2.65 -13.23
C LEU A 113 -8.70 3.27 -14.63
N ASP A 114 -8.85 4.58 -14.71
CA ASP A 114 -8.64 5.33 -15.94
C ASP A 114 -7.14 5.48 -16.16
N LEU A 115 -6.66 5.05 -17.32
CA LEU A 115 -5.23 5.01 -17.62
C LEU A 115 -4.84 6.10 -18.62
N TYR A 116 -3.57 6.47 -18.60
CA TYR A 116 -3.00 7.36 -19.60
C TYR A 116 -2.86 6.62 -20.95
N PRO A 117 -3.50 7.09 -22.04
CA PRO A 117 -3.51 6.40 -23.33
C PRO A 117 -2.12 6.20 -23.95
N GLU A 118 -1.19 7.10 -23.65
CA GLU A 118 0.18 7.08 -24.14
C GLU A 118 1.12 6.15 -23.36
N LYS A 119 0.62 5.46 -22.32
CA LYS A 119 1.44 4.65 -21.42
C LYS A 119 1.04 3.18 -21.44
N PRO A 120 1.70 2.36 -22.28
CA PRO A 120 1.42 0.93 -22.34
C PRO A 120 1.80 0.24 -21.03
N TYR A 121 1.01 -0.76 -20.63
CA TYR A 121 1.10 -1.39 -19.31
C TYR A 121 0.87 -2.90 -19.36
N THR A 122 1.44 -3.58 -18.37
CA THR A 122 1.06 -4.95 -17.98
C THR A 122 0.49 -4.91 -16.57
N TYR A 123 -0.30 -5.93 -16.21
CA TYR A 123 -0.78 -6.08 -14.85
C TYR A 123 -0.69 -7.51 -14.36
N TRP A 124 -0.62 -7.64 -13.04
CA TRP A 124 -0.72 -8.89 -12.31
C TRP A 124 -1.66 -8.71 -11.13
N GLN A 125 -2.25 -9.80 -10.67
CA GLN A 125 -3.14 -9.79 -9.51
C GLN A 125 -2.77 -10.85 -8.50
N LYS A 126 -2.98 -10.57 -7.21
CA LYS A 126 -2.77 -11.51 -6.12
C LYS A 126 -3.76 -11.28 -5.00
N SER A 127 -4.39 -12.34 -4.53
CA SER A 127 -5.13 -12.34 -3.26
C SER A 127 -4.27 -12.95 -2.16
N ARG A 128 -4.28 -12.34 -0.97
CA ARG A 128 -3.63 -12.91 0.22
C ARG A 128 -4.50 -12.75 1.47
N PRO A 129 -4.38 -13.65 2.46
CA PRO A 129 -5.05 -13.47 3.75
C PRO A 129 -4.62 -12.16 4.43
N GLY A 130 -5.59 -11.44 4.99
CA GLY A 130 -5.40 -10.28 5.85
C GLY A 130 -5.67 -10.62 7.31
N THR A 131 -5.75 -9.60 8.16
CA THR A 131 -6.07 -9.78 9.59
C THR A 131 -7.55 -10.12 9.80
N ARG A 132 -7.88 -10.94 10.82
CA ARG A 132 -9.27 -11.22 11.23
C ARG A 132 -10.17 -11.79 10.11
N GLY A 133 -9.63 -12.70 9.29
CA GLY A 133 -10.39 -13.36 8.21
C GLY A 133 -10.56 -12.53 6.94
N GLN A 134 -10.02 -11.31 6.89
CA GLN A 134 -10.04 -10.45 5.71
C GLN A 134 -9.22 -11.03 4.56
N THR A 135 -9.49 -10.55 3.34
CA THR A 135 -8.65 -10.82 2.17
C THR A 135 -8.17 -9.52 1.56
N LEU A 136 -6.88 -9.46 1.25
CA LEU A 136 -6.27 -8.37 0.51
C LEU A 136 -6.15 -8.79 -0.95
N PHE A 137 -6.91 -8.16 -1.83
CA PHE A 137 -6.70 -8.26 -3.26
C PHE A 137 -5.77 -7.12 -3.72
N ILE A 138 -4.70 -7.47 -4.41
CA ILE A 138 -3.70 -6.54 -4.91
C ILE A 138 -3.65 -6.68 -6.42
N LEU A 139 -3.81 -5.57 -7.12
CA LEU A 139 -3.59 -5.45 -8.55
C LEU A 139 -2.41 -4.53 -8.77
N GLY A 140 -1.32 -5.07 -9.31
CA GLY A 140 -0.14 -4.31 -9.67
C GLY A 140 -0.11 -4.01 -11.15
N LEU A 141 0.14 -2.76 -11.52
CA LEU A 141 0.37 -2.31 -12.88
C LEU A 141 1.82 -1.87 -13.01
N LYS A 142 2.41 -2.18 -14.16
CA LYS A 142 3.77 -1.78 -14.50
C LYS A 142 3.81 -1.26 -15.93
N SER A 143 4.61 -0.21 -16.14
CA SER A 143 4.85 0.32 -17.49
C SER A 143 5.56 -0.75 -18.33
N ASP A 144 5.02 -1.06 -19.50
CA ASP A 144 5.63 -1.99 -20.45
C ASP A 144 5.68 -1.36 -21.85
N PRO A 145 6.83 -0.79 -22.26
CA PRO A 145 6.97 -0.16 -23.57
C PRO A 145 6.89 -1.15 -24.74
N LYS A 146 6.93 -2.47 -24.48
CA LYS A 146 6.77 -3.51 -25.51
C LYS A 146 5.32 -4.02 -25.59
N ALA A 147 4.43 -3.60 -24.69
CA ALA A 147 3.02 -3.94 -24.80
C ALA A 147 2.39 -3.14 -25.95
N LEU A 148 1.68 -3.83 -26.85
CA LEU A 148 0.92 -3.18 -27.92
C LEU A 148 -0.13 -2.25 -27.30
N PRO A 149 -0.45 -1.09 -27.91
CA PRO A 149 -1.31 -0.05 -27.30
C PRO A 149 -2.73 -0.50 -26.92
N VAL A 150 -3.17 -1.69 -27.30
CA VAL A 150 -4.45 -2.25 -26.86
C VAL A 150 -4.27 -3.76 -26.64
N GLN A 151 -3.89 -4.17 -25.43
CA GLN A 151 -4.27 -5.43 -24.76
C GLN A 151 -3.29 -5.72 -23.63
N ALA A 152 -3.69 -5.37 -22.41
CA ALA A 152 -2.98 -5.81 -21.23
C ALA A 152 -3.09 -7.33 -21.10
N ARG A 153 -1.98 -8.04 -21.36
CA ARG A 153 -1.89 -9.49 -21.17
C ARG A 153 -1.92 -9.79 -19.66
N ILE A 154 -2.85 -10.67 -19.26
CA ILE A 154 -2.83 -11.31 -17.93
C ILE A 154 -1.60 -12.20 -17.88
N VAL A 155 -0.67 -11.94 -16.95
CA VAL A 155 0.37 -12.92 -16.59
C VAL A 155 -0.29 -13.97 -15.68
N PRO A 156 -0.38 -15.25 -16.06
CA PRO A 156 -1.07 -16.26 -15.25
C PRO A 156 -0.33 -16.51 -13.93
N PRO A 157 -1.04 -16.58 -12.79
CA PRO A 157 -0.58 -17.33 -11.62
C PRO A 157 -0.67 -18.83 -11.92
N SER A 158 0.29 -19.62 -11.43
CA SER A 158 0.29 -21.10 -11.55
C SER A 158 -1.00 -21.71 -10.99
N GLU A 159 -1.56 -22.66 -11.73
CA GLU A 159 -2.94 -23.17 -11.71
C GLU A 159 -3.33 -23.98 -10.45
N PRO A 160 -4.56 -23.80 -9.92
CA PRO A 160 -5.34 -24.93 -9.41
C PRO A 160 -6.68 -25.12 -10.14
N ALA A 161 -7.10 -26.40 -10.18
CA ALA A 161 -8.16 -27.06 -10.95
C ALA A 161 -9.59 -26.45 -10.92
N PRO A 162 -10.50 -26.86 -11.85
CA PRO A 162 -11.66 -26.07 -12.28
C PRO A 162 -12.92 -26.23 -11.41
N ALA A 163 -13.79 -25.20 -11.47
CA ALA A 163 -15.09 -25.13 -10.81
C ALA A 163 -16.26 -25.66 -11.68
N PRO A 164 -17.35 -26.16 -11.07
CA PRO A 164 -18.54 -26.63 -11.78
C PRO A 164 -19.58 -25.52 -12.09
N THR A 165 -20.45 -25.84 -13.04
CA THR A 165 -21.42 -25.04 -13.83
C THR A 165 -22.73 -24.64 -13.10
N PRO A 166 -23.52 -23.67 -13.63
CA PRO A 166 -24.69 -23.04 -12.98
C PRO A 166 -26.05 -23.55 -13.48
N PRO A 167 -27.18 -23.21 -12.80
CA PRO A 167 -28.49 -23.14 -13.47
C PRO A 167 -29.29 -21.85 -13.06
N PRO A 168 -30.55 -21.62 -13.49
CA PRO A 168 -30.89 -20.67 -14.56
C PRO A 168 -31.87 -19.54 -14.17
N SER A 169 -32.15 -18.69 -15.15
CA SER A 169 -32.87 -17.40 -15.16
C SER A 169 -34.34 -17.37 -14.72
N GLY A 170 -34.80 -16.23 -14.18
CA GLY A 170 -36.23 -15.96 -13.93
C GLY A 170 -36.61 -14.48 -13.70
N LYS A 171 -37.13 -13.85 -14.77
CA LYS A 171 -38.22 -12.83 -14.88
C LYS A 171 -38.20 -11.48 -14.12
N LEU A 172 -38.18 -10.43 -14.95
CA LEU A 172 -38.83 -9.10 -14.91
C LEU A 172 -39.87 -8.83 -13.80
N ARG A 173 -39.78 -7.65 -13.16
CA ARG A 173 -40.89 -6.67 -13.11
C ARG A 173 -40.45 -5.25 -12.65
N GLU A 174 -41.29 -4.34 -13.12
CA GLU A 174 -41.29 -2.87 -13.20
C GLU A 174 -41.56 -2.08 -11.89
N ASN A 175 -41.09 -0.82 -11.95
CA ASN A 175 -41.68 0.45 -11.49
C ASN A 175 -41.45 1.03 -10.08
N GLU A 176 -41.02 2.31 -10.13
CA GLU A 176 -41.28 3.48 -9.27
C GLU A 176 -40.75 3.49 -7.82
N THR A 177 -40.23 4.58 -7.23
CA THR A 177 -40.25 6.03 -7.54
C THR A 177 -39.05 6.68 -6.83
N VAL A 178 -38.52 7.78 -7.38
CA VAL A 178 -37.42 8.58 -6.82
C VAL A 178 -37.98 9.69 -5.91
N PRO A 179 -37.41 9.92 -4.71
CA PRO A 179 -37.46 11.24 -4.07
C PRO A 179 -36.10 11.93 -4.17
N GLU A 180 -36.13 13.20 -4.59
CA GLU A 180 -35.00 14.13 -4.63
C GLU A 180 -34.33 14.35 -3.25
N PRO A 181 -33.02 14.70 -3.24
CA PRO A 181 -32.25 14.89 -2.02
C PRO A 181 -32.44 16.29 -1.41
N SER A 182 -32.56 16.36 -0.09
CA SER A 182 -32.33 17.60 0.66
C SER A 182 -30.82 17.88 0.75
N PRO A 183 -30.36 19.15 0.69
CA PRO A 183 -28.94 19.49 0.67
C PRO A 183 -28.24 19.17 2.00
N PRO A 184 -26.93 18.84 1.99
CA PRO A 184 -26.20 18.45 3.20
C PRO A 184 -25.96 19.65 4.11
N ARG A 185 -26.20 19.45 5.41
CA ARG A 185 -25.66 20.32 6.46
C ARG A 185 -24.16 20.07 6.58
N GLU A 186 -23.38 21.14 6.59
CA GLU A 186 -21.99 21.16 7.01
C GLU A 186 -21.94 20.79 8.49
N ASP A 187 -21.21 19.74 8.86
CA ASP A 187 -20.71 19.57 10.23
C ASP A 187 -19.36 18.84 10.21
N GLU A 188 -18.35 19.64 10.53
CA GLU A 188 -17.19 19.37 11.40
C GLU A 188 -16.53 17.98 11.36
N GLY A 189 -15.38 17.93 10.70
CA GLY A 189 -14.41 16.83 10.78
C GLY A 189 -12.96 17.31 10.67
N GLY A 190 -12.64 18.45 11.30
CA GLY A 190 -11.28 18.95 11.41
C GLY A 190 -10.47 18.08 12.38
N TYR A 191 -9.30 17.63 11.95
CA TYR A 191 -8.36 16.87 12.78
C TYR A 191 -7.89 17.74 13.96
N GLN A 192 -8.09 17.30 15.21
CA GLN A 192 -7.49 17.94 16.38
C GLN A 192 -6.06 17.42 16.59
N GLU A 193 -5.08 18.32 16.60
CA GLU A 193 -3.72 18.01 17.04
C GLU A 193 -3.73 17.46 18.48
N PRO A 194 -3.00 16.37 18.77
CA PRO A 194 -2.91 15.86 20.12
C PRO A 194 -2.10 16.82 21.00
N LYS A 195 -2.79 17.46 21.96
CA LYS A 195 -2.21 18.30 23.02
C LYS A 195 -1.18 17.51 23.84
N GLY A 196 0.09 17.82 23.66
CA GLY A 196 1.22 17.36 24.46
C GLY A 196 2.47 18.18 24.12
N SER A 197 3.28 18.55 25.11
CA SER A 197 4.43 19.47 24.98
C SER A 197 5.66 18.85 24.30
N VAL A 198 5.48 18.17 23.17
CA VAL A 198 6.59 17.58 22.40
C VAL A 198 6.95 18.55 21.28
N ALA A 199 8.22 18.96 21.24
CA ALA A 199 8.71 19.78 20.14
C ALA A 199 8.56 19.01 18.81
N PRO A 200 7.92 19.62 17.78
CA PRO A 200 7.83 19.04 16.44
C PRO A 200 9.22 18.68 15.90
N GLY A 201 9.34 17.52 15.26
CA GLY A 201 10.59 17.03 14.68
C GLY A 201 11.59 16.50 15.70
N SER A 202 11.15 15.98 16.86
CA SER A 202 12.05 15.38 17.88
C SER A 202 12.02 13.84 17.88
N PHE A 203 13.05 13.18 18.44
CA PHE A 203 13.01 11.72 18.65
C PHE A 203 11.87 11.26 19.57
N ALA A 204 11.51 12.10 20.56
CA ALA A 204 10.36 11.84 21.42
C ALA A 204 9.06 11.77 20.61
N GLU A 205 8.90 12.67 19.63
CA GLU A 205 7.78 12.62 18.70
C GLU A 205 7.84 11.39 17.80
N LEU A 206 8.98 11.11 17.17
CA LEU A 206 9.15 9.96 16.30
C LEU A 206 8.82 8.64 16.99
N ARG A 207 9.24 8.47 18.25
CA ARG A 207 8.90 7.27 19.05
C ARG A 207 7.41 7.15 19.35
N ARG A 208 6.70 8.27 19.45
CA ARG A 208 5.24 8.30 19.62
C ARG A 208 4.53 7.97 18.30
N LEU A 209 5.05 8.44 17.18
CA LEU A 209 4.50 8.19 15.85
C LEU A 209 4.77 6.75 15.37
N ILE A 210 5.91 6.18 15.75
CA ILE A 210 6.41 4.88 15.28
C ILE A 210 6.88 4.01 16.46
N PRO A 211 5.99 3.63 17.39
CA PRO A 211 6.35 2.83 18.56
C PRO A 211 7.04 1.50 18.22
N LYS A 212 6.73 0.84 17.09
CA LYS A 212 7.45 -0.39 16.68
C LYS A 212 8.92 -0.17 16.37
N ALA A 213 9.32 1.04 16.00
CA ALA A 213 10.71 1.40 15.74
C ALA A 213 11.41 2.02 16.97
N ALA A 214 10.79 2.00 18.16
CA ALA A 214 11.31 2.72 19.32
C ALA A 214 12.76 2.39 19.68
N ARG A 215 13.17 1.11 19.58
CA ARG A 215 14.57 0.68 19.82
C ARG A 215 15.54 1.27 18.80
N LEU A 216 15.15 1.27 17.53
CA LEU A 216 15.94 1.87 16.46
C LEU A 216 16.09 3.37 16.66
N LEU A 217 14.99 4.07 16.94
CA LEU A 217 14.98 5.51 17.16
C LEU A 217 15.79 5.92 18.40
N GLN A 218 15.73 5.14 19.48
CA GLN A 218 16.57 5.35 20.66
C GLN A 218 18.06 5.17 20.34
N GLY A 219 18.42 4.15 19.55
CA GLY A 219 19.80 3.96 19.14
C GLY A 219 20.32 5.07 18.23
N LEU A 220 19.49 5.57 17.32
CA LEU A 220 19.83 6.72 16.47
C LEU A 220 20.03 7.99 17.31
N GLU A 221 19.19 8.25 18.31
CA GLU A 221 19.38 9.37 19.23
C GLU A 221 20.69 9.23 20.03
N ALA A 222 20.97 8.04 20.56
CA ALA A 222 22.18 7.77 21.33
C ALA A 222 23.48 7.85 20.49
N ASP A 223 23.40 7.53 19.21
CA ASP A 223 24.50 7.63 18.24
C ASP A 223 24.69 9.06 17.69
N GLY A 224 23.88 10.02 18.16
CA GLY A 224 24.04 11.45 17.86
C GLY A 224 23.43 11.91 16.54
N TRP A 225 22.46 11.18 15.99
CA TRP A 225 21.69 11.65 14.84
C TRP A 225 20.81 12.85 15.24
N VAL A 226 20.60 13.78 14.31
CA VAL A 226 19.80 15.00 14.53
C VAL A 226 18.63 14.98 13.58
N VAL A 227 17.41 15.12 14.13
CA VAL A 227 16.17 15.13 13.38
C VAL A 227 15.90 16.54 12.82
N SER A 228 15.50 16.60 11.56
CA SER A 228 14.95 17.77 10.90
C SER A 228 13.63 17.39 10.25
N GLU A 229 12.60 18.22 10.44
CA GLU A 229 11.31 18.03 9.77
C GLU A 229 11.44 18.47 8.30
N SER A 230 11.06 17.59 7.39
CA SER A 230 11.02 17.90 5.97
C SER A 230 9.62 18.40 5.63
N ASN A 231 9.43 19.72 5.62
CA ASN A 231 8.15 20.35 5.29
C ASN A 231 7.59 19.87 3.95
N ARG A 232 6.55 19.03 3.99
CA ARG A 232 5.59 18.83 2.89
C ARG A 232 4.18 18.67 3.46
N TYR A 233 3.59 19.79 3.86
CA TYR A 233 2.16 19.91 4.07
C TYR A 233 1.58 20.88 3.06
N ASP A 234 0.83 20.36 2.07
CA ASP A 234 -0.64 20.33 2.09
C ASP A 234 -1.22 20.26 0.64
N ARG A 235 -2.19 19.37 0.43
CA ARG A 235 -3.22 19.48 -0.61
C ARG A 235 -4.52 19.01 0.03
N PRO A 236 -5.63 19.76 -0.09
CA PRO A 236 -6.88 19.43 0.58
C PRO A 236 -7.37 18.01 0.22
N GLY A 237 -7.63 17.19 1.23
CA GLY A 237 -8.19 15.83 1.09
C GLY A 237 -7.18 14.66 1.17
N ARG A 238 -5.89 14.89 1.45
CA ARG A 238 -4.86 13.84 1.57
C ARG A 238 -4.28 13.70 2.98
N ARG A 239 -3.82 12.48 3.28
CA ARG A 239 -3.08 12.06 4.48
C ARG A 239 -1.90 13.00 4.74
N PHE A 240 -1.76 13.48 5.96
CA PHE A 240 -0.54 14.12 6.45
C PHE A 240 0.59 13.06 6.54
N SER A 241 1.26 12.76 5.41
CA SER A 241 2.56 12.06 5.46
C SER A 241 3.50 12.95 6.24
N ARG A 242 4.12 12.42 7.29
CA ARG A 242 5.14 13.15 8.03
C ARG A 242 6.50 12.60 7.64
N ASP A 243 7.27 13.46 6.99
CA ASP A 243 8.59 13.12 6.50
C ASP A 243 9.65 13.79 7.40
N PHE A 244 10.60 12.99 7.86
CA PHE A 244 11.71 13.47 8.68
C PHE A 244 13.03 13.04 8.06
N ILE A 245 14.03 13.90 8.19
CA ILE A 245 15.39 13.66 7.74
C ILE A 245 16.30 13.73 8.95
N LEU A 246 17.08 12.68 9.15
CA LEU A 246 18.05 12.54 10.22
C LEU A 246 19.44 12.62 9.62
N THR A 247 20.24 13.56 10.11
CA THR A 247 21.63 13.78 9.70
C THR A 247 22.58 13.56 10.88
N ASN A 248 23.81 13.15 10.61
CA ASN A 248 24.83 13.00 11.63
C ASN A 248 26.15 13.60 11.13
N SER A 249 26.73 14.54 11.89
CA SER A 249 27.97 15.23 11.50
C SER A 249 29.18 14.31 11.40
N LYS A 250 29.16 13.16 12.09
CA LYS A 250 30.19 12.12 12.01
C LYS A 250 30.11 11.33 10.70
N TYR A 251 28.93 11.27 10.08
CA TYR A 251 28.64 10.45 8.90
C TYR A 251 27.98 11.30 7.80
N PRO A 252 28.70 12.28 7.21
CA PRO A 252 28.11 13.25 6.29
C PRO A 252 27.56 12.63 5.00
N GLU A 253 28.09 11.48 4.55
CA GLU A 253 27.59 10.78 3.36
C GLU A 253 26.34 9.93 3.64
N LEU A 254 25.96 9.78 4.92
CA LEU A 254 24.80 9.00 5.35
C LEU A 254 23.63 9.90 5.72
N VAL A 255 22.42 9.38 5.51
CA VAL A 255 21.17 10.00 5.94
C VAL A 255 20.16 8.94 6.34
N VAL A 256 19.37 9.23 7.35
CA VAL A 256 18.19 8.44 7.69
C VAL A 256 16.95 9.21 7.30
N LYS A 257 16.10 8.63 6.46
CA LYS A 257 14.80 9.20 6.08
C LYS A 257 13.69 8.41 6.74
N ILE A 258 12.74 9.13 7.32
CA ILE A 258 11.57 8.55 7.99
C ILE A 258 10.33 9.09 7.31
N ALA A 259 9.39 8.20 6.96
CA ALA A 259 8.06 8.57 6.53
C ALA A 259 7.03 7.84 7.41
N ASN A 260 6.15 8.61 8.05
CA ASN A 260 4.99 8.09 8.77
C ASN A 260 3.74 8.33 7.93
N LEU A 261 3.06 7.23 7.60
CA LEU A 261 1.80 7.25 6.86
C LEU A 261 0.68 6.81 7.82
N PRO A 262 -0.02 7.76 8.45
CA PRO A 262 -1.02 7.43 9.46
C PRO A 262 -2.23 6.71 8.84
N ALA A 263 -2.84 5.84 9.64
CA ALA A 263 -4.10 5.19 9.31
C ALA A 263 -5.19 6.24 9.10
N ASN A 264 -5.89 6.16 7.97
CA ASN A 264 -6.94 7.11 7.61
C ASN A 264 -8.37 6.59 7.83
N VAL A 265 -8.51 5.37 8.37
CA VAL A 265 -9.79 4.70 8.66
C VAL A 265 -9.57 3.59 9.72
N PRO A 266 -10.57 3.27 10.58
CA PRO A 266 -10.41 2.32 11.69
C PRO A 266 -9.95 0.92 11.21
N ASN A 267 -8.91 0.30 11.76
CA ASN A 267 -8.36 -1.00 11.30
C ASN A 267 -7.44 -1.00 10.06
N THR A 268 -6.97 0.16 9.57
CA THR A 268 -5.82 0.20 8.63
C THR A 268 -4.57 0.40 9.46
N PRO A 269 -3.46 -0.29 9.18
CA PRO A 269 -2.25 -0.05 9.94
C PRO A 269 -1.60 1.28 9.55
N ASN A 270 -0.89 1.92 10.49
CA ASN A 270 0.10 2.92 10.10
C ASN A 270 1.20 2.21 9.31
N ILE A 271 1.72 2.89 8.29
CA ILE A 271 2.89 2.41 7.55
C ILE A 271 4.03 3.36 7.85
N ASP A 272 5.04 2.82 8.51
CA ASP A 272 6.22 3.57 8.85
C ASP A 272 7.41 3.03 8.08
N ILE A 273 8.14 3.93 7.45
CA ILE A 273 9.27 3.61 6.61
C ILE A 273 10.48 4.32 7.19
N ILE A 274 11.50 3.56 7.57
CA ILE A 274 12.79 4.10 8.01
C ILE A 274 13.86 3.60 7.04
N MET A 275 14.60 4.52 6.44
CA MET A 275 15.59 4.24 5.41
C MET A 275 16.94 4.83 5.77
N LEU A 276 17.96 4.00 5.97
CA LEU A 276 19.36 4.42 6.04
C LEU A 276 19.96 4.37 4.63
N SER A 277 20.54 5.47 4.16
CA SER A 277 21.04 5.60 2.79
C SER A 277 22.35 6.36 2.70
N THR A 278 23.09 6.08 1.63
CA THR A 278 24.31 6.76 1.19
C THR A 278 24.02 7.90 0.18
N GLU A 279 22.77 8.33 0.06
CA GLU A 279 22.35 9.33 -0.94
C GLU A 279 22.95 10.73 -0.74
N ASN A 280 23.59 11.02 0.40
CA ASN A 280 24.33 12.26 0.62
C ASN A 280 25.77 12.18 0.08
N LEU A 281 26.18 11.06 -0.51
CA LEU A 281 27.49 10.91 -1.13
C LEU A 281 27.81 12.07 -2.08
N THR A 282 28.89 12.79 -1.78
CA THR A 282 29.37 13.90 -2.60
C THR A 282 30.41 13.43 -3.60
N GLY A 283 30.62 14.19 -4.67
CA GLY A 283 31.63 13.92 -5.69
C GLY A 283 31.10 14.09 -7.10
N GLU A 284 32.01 14.07 -8.07
CA GLU A 284 31.71 14.28 -9.49
C GLU A 284 30.69 13.25 -10.01
N THR A 285 30.95 11.94 -9.81
CA THR A 285 30.06 10.86 -10.24
C THR A 285 28.63 11.01 -9.69
N ALA A 286 28.49 11.33 -8.40
CA ALA A 286 27.19 11.48 -7.76
C ALA A 286 26.45 12.72 -8.23
N THR A 287 27.18 13.81 -8.49
CA THR A 287 26.62 15.06 -9.03
C THR A 287 26.14 14.85 -10.47
N GLU A 288 26.96 14.20 -11.29
CA GLU A 288 26.63 13.88 -12.68
C GLU A 288 25.40 12.96 -12.75
N TYR A 289 25.37 11.87 -11.97
CA TYR A 289 24.23 10.96 -11.92
C TYR A 289 22.94 11.68 -11.51
N ARG A 290 22.97 12.50 -10.45
CA ARG A 290 21.80 13.29 -10.02
C ARG A 290 21.36 14.26 -11.11
N GLY A 291 22.31 14.89 -11.81
CA GLY A 291 22.04 15.78 -12.94
C GLY A 291 21.34 15.06 -14.09
N LEU A 292 21.85 13.90 -14.52
CA LEU A 292 21.23 13.10 -15.59
C LEU A 292 19.83 12.61 -15.21
N ARG A 293 19.59 12.26 -13.94
CA ARG A 293 18.27 11.83 -13.45
C ARG A 293 17.21 12.94 -13.48
N GLN A 294 17.61 14.21 -13.61
CA GLN A 294 16.71 15.35 -13.74
C GLN A 294 16.43 15.73 -15.20
N TRP A 295 17.07 15.07 -16.18
CA TRP A 295 16.86 15.40 -17.58
C TRP A 295 15.46 14.98 -18.05
N SER A 296 14.85 15.84 -18.86
CA SER A 296 13.63 15.51 -19.59
C SER A 296 13.94 14.59 -20.77
N PHE A 297 12.93 13.86 -21.25
CA PHE A 297 13.07 13.05 -22.46
C PHE A 297 13.52 13.85 -23.68
N ALA A 298 13.09 15.12 -23.82
CA ALA A 298 13.53 16.00 -24.90
C ALA A 298 15.05 16.21 -24.86
N LYS A 299 15.58 16.53 -23.68
CA LYS A 299 17.01 16.73 -23.45
C LYS A 299 17.84 15.46 -23.65
N ILE A 300 17.26 14.29 -23.35
CA ILE A 300 17.89 13.00 -23.60
C ILE A 300 18.02 12.76 -25.12
N LYS A 301 16.94 12.97 -25.89
CA LYS A 301 16.92 12.77 -27.34
C LYS A 301 17.82 13.73 -28.14
N GLU A 302 18.19 14.87 -27.55
CA GLU A 302 19.18 15.78 -28.17
C GLU A 302 20.61 15.22 -28.13
N LYS A 303 20.90 14.32 -27.20
CA LYS A 303 22.26 13.84 -26.91
C LYS A 303 22.47 12.35 -27.12
N TYR A 304 21.40 11.58 -27.19
CA TYR A 304 21.41 10.12 -27.37
C TYR A 304 20.39 9.75 -28.45
N GLU A 305 20.71 8.74 -29.27
CA GLU A 305 19.87 8.29 -30.38
C GLU A 305 18.55 7.71 -29.86
N ASP A 306 18.61 6.93 -28.78
CA ASP A 306 17.43 6.50 -28.04
C ASP A 306 17.61 6.52 -26.51
N ILE A 307 16.57 6.07 -25.81
CA ILE A 307 16.59 6.00 -24.35
C ILE A 307 17.44 4.83 -23.82
N GLY A 308 17.58 3.76 -24.61
CA GLY A 308 18.44 2.63 -24.30
C GLY A 308 19.89 3.08 -24.18
N ASP A 309 20.37 3.85 -25.15
CA ASP A 309 21.73 4.41 -25.18
C ASP A 309 21.97 5.35 -24.00
N PHE A 310 20.98 6.18 -23.64
CA PHE A 310 21.08 6.99 -22.42
C PHE A 310 21.25 6.13 -21.16
N PHE A 311 20.56 5.00 -21.05
CA PHE A 311 20.71 4.10 -19.92
C PHE A 311 22.04 3.34 -19.95
N ASP A 312 22.44 2.82 -21.11
CA ASP A 312 23.60 1.95 -21.25
C ASP A 312 24.93 2.73 -21.31
N ASP A 313 24.96 3.89 -21.95
CA ASP A 313 26.19 4.67 -22.15
C ASP A 313 26.35 5.78 -21.11
N ALA A 314 25.26 6.41 -20.66
CA ALA A 314 25.33 7.49 -19.67
C ALA A 314 25.17 6.97 -18.23
N LEU A 315 24.03 6.35 -17.93
CA LEU A 315 23.69 6.03 -16.53
C LEU A 315 24.39 4.79 -15.99
N LYS A 316 24.56 3.75 -16.80
CA LYS A 316 25.12 2.46 -16.35
C LYS A 316 26.57 2.55 -15.89
N PRO A 317 27.50 3.22 -16.61
CA PRO A 317 28.87 3.40 -16.12
C PRO A 317 28.91 4.16 -14.80
N LEU A 318 28.08 5.20 -14.67
CA LEU A 318 27.98 5.99 -13.43
C LEU A 318 27.43 5.17 -12.28
N ARG A 319 26.38 4.37 -12.50
CA ARG A 319 25.82 3.48 -11.47
C ARG A 319 26.83 2.46 -10.98
N VAL A 320 27.65 1.87 -11.87
CA VAL A 320 28.71 0.94 -11.44
C VAL A 320 29.73 1.66 -10.54
N LYS A 321 30.17 2.86 -10.92
CA LYS A 321 31.07 3.67 -10.10
C LYS A 321 30.44 4.06 -8.75
N LEU A 322 29.17 4.48 -8.75
CA LEU A 322 28.42 4.83 -7.54
C LEU A 322 28.26 3.64 -6.60
N ARG A 323 28.01 2.45 -7.13
CA ARG A 323 27.92 1.23 -6.33
C ARG A 323 29.25 0.92 -5.65
N GLU A 324 30.37 1.09 -6.32
CA GLU A 324 31.68 0.94 -5.67
C GLU A 324 31.91 2.01 -4.60
N GLN A 325 31.59 3.28 -4.88
CA GLN A 325 31.75 4.38 -3.91
C GLN A 325 30.86 4.20 -2.67
N THR A 326 29.58 3.85 -2.86
CA THR A 326 28.62 3.64 -1.77
C THR A 326 28.89 2.35 -1.00
N LYS A 327 29.42 1.31 -1.67
CA LYS A 327 30.00 0.14 -1.00
C LYS A 327 31.18 0.55 -0.12
N SER A 328 32.12 1.36 -0.61
CA SER A 328 33.24 1.84 0.21
C SER A 328 32.77 2.60 1.45
N VAL A 329 31.78 3.47 1.32
CA VAL A 329 31.15 4.17 2.46
C VAL A 329 30.53 3.18 3.44
N ALA A 330 29.71 2.25 2.96
CA ALA A 330 29.04 1.27 3.83
C ALA A 330 30.01 0.30 4.52
N LEU A 331 31.15 -0.02 3.90
CA LEU A 331 32.19 -0.83 4.52
C LEU A 331 33.01 -0.04 5.55
N ARG A 332 33.33 1.22 5.27
CA ARG A 332 34.01 2.12 6.21
C ARG A 332 33.16 2.32 7.48
N ASP A 333 31.86 2.53 7.30
CA ASP A 333 30.90 2.78 8.37
C ASP A 333 30.02 1.56 8.68
N ALA A 334 30.58 0.35 8.52
CA ALA A 334 29.85 -0.91 8.65
C ALA A 334 29.11 -1.06 10.00
N ALA A 335 29.70 -0.55 11.07
CA ALA A 335 29.09 -0.57 12.39
C ALA A 335 27.74 0.17 12.43
N VAL A 336 27.59 1.26 11.67
CA VAL A 336 26.34 2.03 11.58
C VAL A 336 25.23 1.17 10.97
N PHE A 337 25.51 0.52 9.83
CA PHE A 337 24.56 -0.37 9.16
C PHE A 337 24.20 -1.60 10.01
N GLN A 338 25.20 -2.22 10.64
CA GLN A 338 24.98 -3.37 11.51
C GLN A 338 24.13 -3.00 12.74
N ASN A 339 24.44 -1.88 13.41
CA ASN A 339 23.69 -1.43 14.57
C ASN A 339 22.27 -1.01 14.19
N PHE A 340 22.11 -0.28 13.09
CA PHE A 340 20.80 0.07 12.51
C PHE A 340 19.94 -1.18 12.32
N LEU A 341 20.47 -2.21 11.65
CA LEU A 341 19.73 -3.44 11.37
C LEU A 341 19.45 -4.29 12.62
N LYS A 342 20.40 -4.40 13.56
CA LYS A 342 20.20 -5.11 14.82
C LYS A 342 19.09 -4.48 15.66
N LEU A 343 19.01 -3.15 15.68
CA LEU A 343 17.97 -2.42 16.38
C LEU A 343 16.64 -2.44 15.63
N ALA A 344 16.67 -2.44 14.30
CA ALA A 344 15.49 -2.49 13.46
C ALA A 344 14.79 -3.86 13.47
N CYS A 345 15.60 -4.93 13.51
CA CYS A 345 15.17 -6.33 13.43
C CYS A 345 15.68 -7.13 14.65
N PRO A 346 15.25 -6.79 15.89
CA PRO A 346 15.81 -7.40 17.11
C PRO A 346 15.58 -8.92 17.17
N ASP A 347 14.48 -9.40 16.60
CA ASP A 347 14.13 -10.82 16.59
C ASP A 347 14.81 -11.61 15.45
N ASN A 348 15.54 -10.91 14.56
CA ASN A 348 16.22 -11.51 13.41
C ASN A 348 17.65 -10.94 13.26
N PRO A 349 18.56 -11.23 14.22
CA PRO A 349 19.87 -10.57 14.29
C PRO A 349 20.78 -10.87 13.09
N GLN A 350 20.58 -12.00 12.42
CA GLN A 350 21.28 -12.41 11.20
C GLN A 350 21.07 -11.46 10.00
N VAL A 351 20.02 -10.63 10.01
CA VAL A 351 19.73 -9.67 8.92
C VAL A 351 20.89 -8.69 8.73
N ALA A 352 21.52 -8.26 9.83
CA ALA A 352 22.67 -7.37 9.79
C ALA A 352 23.84 -8.01 9.01
N ASP A 353 24.14 -9.27 9.30
CA ASP A 353 25.24 -9.98 8.64
C ASP A 353 24.90 -10.33 7.18
N GLN A 354 23.65 -10.69 6.89
CA GLN A 354 23.17 -10.92 5.52
C GLN A 354 23.34 -9.66 4.65
N VAL A 355 22.92 -8.50 5.14
CA VAL A 355 23.11 -7.23 4.43
C VAL A 355 24.59 -6.96 4.21
N MET A 356 25.42 -7.07 5.24
CA MET A 356 26.86 -6.81 5.08
C MET A 356 27.54 -7.81 4.13
N ASN A 357 27.06 -9.04 4.04
CA ASN A 357 27.56 -10.02 3.06
C ASN A 357 27.24 -9.58 1.62
N HIS A 358 26.03 -9.09 1.36
CA HIS A 358 25.68 -8.51 0.05
C HIS A 358 26.49 -7.26 -0.27
N VAL A 359 26.77 -6.40 0.71
CA VAL A 359 27.62 -5.21 0.52
C VAL A 359 29.08 -5.60 0.20
N ARG A 360 29.62 -6.63 0.84
CA ARG A 360 30.99 -7.11 0.58
C ARG A 360 31.14 -7.75 -0.80
N ALA A 361 30.07 -8.29 -1.37
CA ALA A 361 30.09 -8.94 -2.68
C ALA A 361 30.68 -8.02 -3.76
N LYS A 362 31.34 -8.62 -4.75
CA LYS A 362 31.94 -7.87 -5.87
C LYS A 362 30.85 -7.11 -6.61
N VAL A 363 31.07 -5.83 -6.94
CA VAL A 363 30.12 -5.07 -7.74
C VAL A 363 30.12 -5.63 -9.15
N SER A 364 29.00 -6.21 -9.54
CA SER A 364 28.79 -6.70 -10.90
C SER A 364 28.44 -5.54 -11.83
N PRO A 365 29.05 -5.41 -13.01
CA PRO A 365 28.59 -4.47 -14.04
C PRO A 365 27.22 -4.85 -14.61
N ARG A 366 26.78 -6.10 -14.39
CA ARG A 366 25.43 -6.56 -14.69
C ARG A 366 24.54 -6.21 -13.50
N PHE A 367 23.42 -5.54 -13.72
CA PHE A 367 22.46 -5.13 -12.68
C PHE A 367 21.57 -6.28 -12.17
N GLU A 368 22.07 -7.51 -12.24
CA GLU A 368 21.42 -8.68 -11.67
C GLU A 368 21.78 -8.76 -10.19
N GLY A 369 20.82 -9.12 -9.33
CA GLY A 369 21.07 -9.28 -7.89
C GLY A 369 21.53 -7.99 -7.20
N VAL A 370 20.87 -6.88 -7.49
CA VAL A 370 21.18 -5.55 -6.91
C VAL A 370 20.13 -5.08 -5.91
N GLN A 371 19.07 -5.85 -5.71
CA GLN A 371 18.05 -5.60 -4.69
C GLN A 371 17.71 -6.91 -4.00
N PHE A 372 17.58 -6.86 -2.68
CA PHE A 372 17.37 -8.04 -1.84
C PHE A 372 16.28 -7.75 -0.81
N THR A 373 15.33 -8.66 -0.69
CA THR A 373 14.47 -8.77 0.50
C THR A 373 15.22 -9.60 1.52
N VAL A 374 15.69 -8.98 2.60
CA VAL A 374 16.54 -9.63 3.62
C VAL A 374 15.76 -10.02 4.88
N SER A 375 14.57 -9.46 5.07
CA SER A 375 13.62 -9.89 6.11
C SER A 375 12.21 -9.58 5.66
N GLU A 376 11.25 -10.41 6.07
CA GLU A 376 9.81 -10.15 5.87
C GLU A 376 9.14 -9.54 7.10
N ASN A 377 9.78 -9.62 8.28
CA ASN A 377 9.26 -9.07 9.53
C ASN A 377 10.37 -8.50 10.43
N PRO A 378 10.49 -7.16 10.57
CA PRO A 378 9.87 -6.18 9.68
C PRO A 378 10.39 -6.37 8.24
N LEU A 379 9.57 -6.01 7.25
CA LEU A 379 9.99 -6.07 5.85
C LEU A 379 11.23 -5.18 5.67
N THR A 380 12.34 -5.79 5.27
CA THR A 380 13.62 -5.11 5.13
C THR A 380 14.17 -5.35 3.73
N ILE A 381 14.46 -4.26 3.03
CA ILE A 381 14.93 -4.28 1.65
C ILE A 381 16.29 -3.58 1.58
N LEU A 382 17.28 -4.28 1.04
CA LEU A 382 18.57 -3.72 0.62
C LEU A 382 18.50 -3.40 -0.87
N ASN A 383 18.93 -2.19 -1.26
CA ASN A 383 19.10 -1.80 -2.66
C ASN A 383 20.53 -1.31 -2.89
N LEU A 384 21.13 -1.80 -3.97
CA LEU A 384 22.49 -1.54 -4.45
C LEU A 384 22.49 -1.15 -5.94
N VAL A 385 21.41 -0.58 -6.48
CA VAL A 385 21.30 -0.20 -7.89
C VAL A 385 22.12 1.06 -8.19
N ASP A 386 21.92 2.10 -7.38
CA ASP A 386 22.57 3.40 -7.52
C ASP A 386 23.22 3.84 -6.20
N PHE A 387 22.45 4.49 -5.32
CA PHE A 387 22.87 4.74 -3.96
C PHE A 387 22.44 3.57 -3.08
N LEU A 388 23.37 3.06 -2.28
CA LEU A 388 23.05 2.03 -1.32
C LEU A 388 22.01 2.57 -0.33
N TYR A 389 20.93 1.82 -0.13
CA TYR A 389 20.01 2.05 0.97
C TYR A 389 19.48 0.74 1.57
N VAL A 390 19.19 0.80 2.87
CA VAL A 390 18.46 -0.21 3.61
C VAL A 390 17.15 0.42 4.07
N LYS A 391 16.03 -0.16 3.67
CA LYS A 391 14.69 0.32 3.99
C LYS A 391 13.94 -0.69 4.84
N VAL A 392 13.43 -0.26 5.98
CA VAL A 392 12.66 -1.06 6.92
C VAL A 392 11.24 -0.54 6.97
N TYR A 393 10.27 -1.44 6.85
CA TYR A 393 8.84 -1.12 6.91
C TYR A 393 8.24 -1.70 8.19
N TYR A 394 7.63 -0.83 8.99
CA TYR A 394 6.81 -1.23 10.13
C TYR A 394 5.34 -1.05 9.77
N LEU A 395 4.54 -2.07 10.09
CA LEU A 395 3.09 -2.03 9.96
C LEU A 395 2.49 -2.02 11.36
N GLU A 396 1.89 -0.91 11.78
CA GLU A 396 1.25 -0.81 13.09
C GLU A 396 -0.24 -1.01 13.00
N THR A 397 -0.74 -2.18 13.40
CA THR A 397 -2.17 -2.32 13.65
C THR A 397 -2.52 -1.49 14.88
N PRO A 398 -3.54 -0.61 14.82
CA PRO A 398 -4.00 0.07 16.03
C PRO A 398 -4.40 -0.99 17.05
N SER A 399 -3.78 -0.92 18.22
CA SER A 399 -4.23 -1.65 19.40
C SER A 399 -5.71 -1.36 19.58
N GLY A 400 -6.54 -2.40 19.50
CA GLY A 400 -7.94 -2.25 19.85
C GLY A 400 -7.99 -1.66 21.25
N GLY A 401 -8.59 -0.48 21.38
CA GLY A 401 -8.98 0.04 22.68
C GLY A 401 -9.89 -1.01 23.30
N GLY A 402 -9.34 -1.75 24.27
CA GLY A 402 -10.16 -2.49 25.20
C GLY A 402 -10.87 -1.46 26.07
N GLN A 403 -12.19 -1.44 25.96
CA GLN A 403 -13.11 -1.38 27.08
C GLN A 403 -14.40 -2.07 26.66
#